data_AF-A0A1B8DXL1-F1
#
_entry.id   AF-A0A1B8DXL1-F1
#
_cell.length_a   1.000
_cell.length_b   1.000
_cell.length_c   1.000
_cell.angle_alpha   90.00
_cell.angle_beta   90.00
_cell.angle_gamma   90.00
#
_symmetry.space_group_name_H-M   'P 1'
#
loop_
_entity.id
_entity.type
_entity.pdbx_description
1 polymer ?
#
loop_
_entity_poly.entity_id
_entity_poly.type
_entity_poly.pdbx_seq_one_letter_code
_entity_poly.pdbx_strand_id
1 'polypeptide(L)'
;MAVFICVRDLERVENVMPGEGYATDIKERRGLTGPYDEWLEYTIQKVQAVALGEHMQPPYSFVVEKEIPRIGYSIGVRLRATPDTSPKFAHLSQQLAQLTDITAPDSNVSHVTLAYLLRDPTPKEADDLKALVESHLAKALEIVELPT
;
A
#
# COMPACT_ATOMS: atom_id res chain seq x y z
N MET A 1 -3.87 6.02 0.43
CA MET A 1 -3.20 5.05 -0.46
C MET A 1 -2.09 4.41 0.33
N ALA A 2 -1.99 3.08 0.33
CA ALA A 2 -0.83 2.41 0.92
C ALA A 2 0.36 2.51 -0.04
N VAL A 3 1.51 2.98 0.45
CA VAL A 3 2.77 3.04 -0.32
C VAL A 3 3.50 1.71 -0.25
N PHE A 4 3.57 1.17 0.96
CA PHE A 4 4.18 -0.10 1.28
C PHE A 4 3.38 -0.71 2.42
N ILE A 5 3.09 -2.01 2.33
CA ILE A 5 2.33 -2.71 3.36
C ILE A 5 3.36 -3.39 4.25
N CYS A 6 3.41 -2.97 5.52
CA CYS A 6 4.24 -3.61 6.52
C CYS A 6 3.44 -4.62 7.34
N VAL A 7 3.94 -4.91 8.54
CA VAL A 7 3.37 -5.87 9.49
C VAL A 7 1.89 -5.62 9.76
N ARG A 8 1.12 -6.70 9.62
CA ARG A 8 -0.29 -6.80 9.97
C ARG A 8 -0.45 -7.80 11.11
N ASP A 9 -1.38 -7.51 12.02
CA ASP A 9 -1.57 -8.37 13.18
C ASP A 9 -2.13 -9.74 12.79
N LEU A 10 -3.16 -9.75 11.94
CA LEU A 10 -3.91 -10.95 11.54
C LEU A 10 -3.36 -11.66 10.30
N GLU A 11 -2.37 -11.08 9.61
CA GLU A 11 -1.80 -11.62 8.38
C GLU A 11 -0.29 -11.81 8.56
N ARG A 12 0.18 -13.06 8.49
CA ARG A 12 1.57 -13.43 8.77
C ARG A 12 2.17 -14.21 7.59
N VAL A 13 2.44 -13.50 6.51
CA VAL A 13 3.02 -14.04 5.25
C VAL A 13 4.20 -13.19 4.78
N GLU A 14 4.99 -13.69 3.83
CA GLU A 14 6.25 -13.07 3.35
C GLU A 14 6.09 -11.63 2.84
N ASN A 15 4.90 -11.26 2.35
CA ASN A 15 4.62 -9.92 1.83
C ASN A 15 4.23 -8.90 2.91
N VAL A 16 4.12 -9.34 4.16
CA VAL A 16 3.74 -8.50 5.30
C VAL A 16 4.59 -8.78 6.54
N MET A 17 5.58 -9.68 6.45
CA MET A 17 6.49 -10.03 7.55
C MET A 17 7.92 -10.08 7.02
N PRO A 18 8.93 -9.72 7.83
CA PRO A 18 10.33 -9.84 7.42
C PRO A 18 10.70 -11.29 7.04
N GLY A 19 11.58 -11.49 6.05
CA GLY A 19 12.03 -12.78 5.53
C GLY A 19 13.11 -13.47 6.36
N GLU A 20 13.42 -14.74 6.01
CA GLU A 20 14.42 -15.56 6.72
C GLU A 20 15.82 -14.89 6.72
N GLY A 21 16.42 -14.72 7.90
CA GLY A 21 17.73 -14.06 8.08
C GLY A 21 17.71 -12.62 8.60
N TYR A 22 16.54 -11.98 8.71
CA TYR A 22 16.38 -10.64 9.30
C TYR A 22 15.43 -10.63 10.50
N ALA A 23 15.66 -9.70 11.42
CA ALA A 23 15.04 -9.66 12.75
C ALA A 23 15.15 -11.01 13.49
N THR A 24 16.25 -11.73 13.26
CA THR A 24 16.48 -13.10 13.75
C THR A 24 16.37 -13.17 15.26
N ASP A 25 16.78 -12.13 15.98
CA ASP A 25 16.62 -12.02 17.42
C ASP A 25 15.15 -11.94 17.86
N ILE A 26 14.29 -11.22 17.13
CA ILE A 26 12.83 -11.18 17.40
C ILE A 26 12.20 -12.52 17.01
N LYS A 27 12.59 -13.09 15.86
CA LYS A 27 12.09 -14.39 15.37
C LYS A 27 12.50 -15.56 16.25
N GLU A 28 13.73 -15.61 16.72
CA GLU A 28 14.21 -16.65 17.63
C GLU A 28 13.52 -16.55 18.99
N ARG A 29 13.29 -15.32 19.48
CA ARG A 29 12.58 -15.10 20.75
C ARG A 29 11.09 -15.41 20.66
N ARG A 30 10.44 -15.17 19.52
CA ARG A 30 8.97 -15.10 19.41
C ARG A 30 8.31 -15.82 18.23
N GLY A 31 9.08 -16.28 17.25
CA GLY A 31 8.61 -16.79 15.96
C GLY A 31 7.97 -15.69 15.09
N LEU A 32 7.54 -16.07 13.88
CA LEU A 32 6.70 -15.21 13.02
C LEU A 32 5.34 -14.88 13.66
N THR A 33 4.98 -15.58 14.75
CA THR A 33 3.77 -15.38 15.57
C THR A 33 4.02 -14.50 16.80
N GLY A 34 5.15 -13.79 16.87
CA GLY A 34 5.45 -12.89 17.98
C GLY A 34 4.48 -11.73 18.15
N PRO A 35 4.50 -11.05 19.31
CA PRO A 35 3.61 -9.93 19.62
C PRO A 35 3.66 -8.87 18.51
N TYR A 36 2.50 -8.39 18.07
CA TYR A 36 2.39 -7.39 17.02
C TYR A 36 3.18 -6.11 17.33
N ASP A 37 3.16 -5.66 18.58
CA ASP A 37 3.82 -4.42 19.01
C ASP A 37 5.34 -4.46 18.80
N GLU A 38 6.00 -5.59 19.10
CA GLU A 38 7.45 -5.75 18.88
C GLU A 38 7.79 -5.65 17.38
N TRP A 39 6.95 -6.23 16.53
CA TRP A 39 7.10 -6.15 15.08
C TRP A 39 6.79 -4.75 14.51
N LEU A 40 5.82 -4.05 15.10
CA LEU A 40 5.48 -2.69 14.76
C LEU A 40 6.63 -1.74 15.10
N GLU A 41 7.21 -1.85 16.30
CA GLU A 41 8.37 -1.07 16.73
C GLU A 41 9.57 -1.29 15.80
N TYR A 42 9.88 -2.55 15.49
CA TYR A 42 10.91 -2.88 14.49
C TYR A 42 10.65 -2.18 13.16
N THR A 43 9.43 -2.28 12.63
CA THR A 43 9.06 -1.67 11.35
C THR A 43 9.22 -0.16 11.40
N ILE A 44 8.76 0.50 12.47
CA ILE A 44 8.89 1.95 12.66
C ILE A 44 10.37 2.36 12.62
N GLN A 45 11.24 1.64 13.34
CA GLN A 45 12.67 1.91 13.37
C GLN A 45 13.28 1.81 11.96
N LYS A 46 12.90 0.80 11.17
CA LYS A 46 13.40 0.61 9.81
C LYS A 46 12.90 1.69 8.84
N VAL A 47 11.62 2.07 8.93
CA VAL A 47 11.03 3.13 8.10
C VAL A 47 11.68 4.49 8.42
N GLN A 48 12.00 4.77 9.68
CA GLN A 48 12.71 6.00 10.08
C GLN A 48 14.14 6.08 9.54
N ALA A 49 14.76 4.94 9.19
CA ALA A 49 16.09 4.89 8.60
C ALA A 49 16.07 5.09 7.07
N VAL A 50 14.90 5.25 6.44
CA VAL A 50 14.78 5.55 5.01
C VAL A 50 15.40 6.90 4.72
N ALA A 51 16.39 6.90 3.82
CA ALA A 51 17.08 8.09 3.36
C ALA A 51 16.91 8.22 1.85
N LEU A 52 15.90 8.96 1.43
CA LEU A 52 15.68 9.23 0.01
C LEU A 52 16.63 10.33 -0.47
N GLY A 53 17.26 10.10 -1.63
CA GLY A 53 18.02 11.14 -2.32
C GLY A 53 17.10 12.31 -2.71
N GLU A 54 17.67 13.50 -2.88
CA GLU A 54 16.94 14.76 -3.09
C GLU A 54 15.88 14.67 -4.21
N HIS A 55 16.20 14.01 -5.34
CA HIS A 55 15.27 13.82 -6.46
C HIS A 55 14.22 12.72 -6.26
N MET A 56 14.33 11.94 -5.19
CA MET A 56 13.41 10.86 -4.84
C MET A 56 12.40 11.28 -3.78
N GLN A 57 12.58 12.47 -3.20
CA GLN A 57 11.66 13.07 -2.23
C GLN A 57 10.33 13.46 -2.90
N PRO A 58 9.24 13.56 -2.11
CA PRO A 58 8.00 14.17 -2.56
C PRO A 58 8.21 15.61 -3.10
N PRO A 59 7.28 16.13 -3.92
CA PRO A 59 5.92 15.64 -4.12
C PRO A 59 5.80 14.40 -5.02
N TYR A 60 4.83 13.54 -4.69
CA TYR A 60 4.42 12.40 -5.52
C TYR A 60 3.04 12.67 -6.12
N SER A 61 2.95 12.72 -7.45
CA SER A 61 1.72 13.04 -8.17
C SER A 61 1.13 11.78 -8.84
N PHE A 62 -0.19 11.63 -8.72
CA PHE A 62 -0.94 10.49 -9.23
C PHE A 62 -2.13 10.97 -10.05
N VAL A 63 -2.39 10.30 -11.16
CA VAL A 63 -3.63 10.46 -11.92
C VAL A 63 -4.69 9.55 -11.32
N VAL A 64 -5.86 10.11 -11.06
CA VAL A 64 -7.03 9.33 -10.62
C VAL A 64 -7.59 8.58 -11.82
N GLU A 65 -7.52 7.25 -11.80
CA GLU A 65 -8.10 6.44 -12.86
C GLU A 65 -9.62 6.34 -12.69
N LYS A 66 -10.32 6.34 -13.83
CA LYS A 66 -11.79 6.22 -13.89
C LYS A 66 -12.28 4.78 -13.70
N GLU A 67 -11.35 3.84 -13.61
CA GLU A 67 -11.64 2.43 -13.38
C GLU A 67 -11.75 2.16 -11.88
N ILE A 68 -12.80 1.44 -11.49
CA ILE A 68 -12.97 0.92 -10.13
C ILE A 68 -12.31 -0.45 -10.09
N PRO A 69 -11.14 -0.60 -9.46
CA PRO A 69 -10.52 -1.90 -9.33
C PRO A 69 -11.40 -2.78 -8.43
N ARG A 70 -11.67 -4.02 -8.85
CA ARG A 70 -12.22 -5.05 -7.96
C ARG A 70 -11.10 -5.53 -7.03
N ILE A 71 -10.94 -4.87 -5.90
CA ILE A 71 -9.93 -5.24 -4.89
C ILE A 71 -10.62 -6.10 -3.83
N GLY A 72 -10.84 -7.37 -4.16
CA GLY A 72 -11.56 -8.31 -3.29
C GLY A 72 -12.88 -7.74 -2.79
N TYR A 73 -13.02 -7.64 -1.46
CA TYR A 73 -14.17 -7.04 -0.76
C TYR A 73 -14.01 -5.54 -0.52
N SER A 74 -13.50 -4.75 -1.46
CA SER A 74 -13.36 -3.31 -1.24
C SER A 74 -13.70 -2.49 -2.47
N ILE A 75 -14.24 -1.30 -2.20
CA ILE A 75 -14.46 -0.25 -3.17
C ILE A 75 -13.25 0.66 -3.09
N GLY A 76 -12.52 0.77 -4.18
CA GLY A 76 -11.34 1.62 -4.27
C GLY A 76 -11.37 2.52 -5.50
N VAL A 77 -10.53 3.55 -5.45
CA VAL A 77 -10.20 4.37 -6.62
C VAL A 77 -8.75 4.07 -6.97
N ARG A 78 -8.51 3.66 -8.22
CA ARG A 78 -7.17 3.38 -8.70
C ARG A 78 -6.42 4.68 -8.98
N LEU A 79 -5.16 4.68 -8.64
CA LEU A 79 -4.22 5.77 -8.85
C LEU A 79 -3.12 5.27 -9.76
N ARG A 80 -2.77 6.09 -10.76
CA ARG A 80 -1.63 5.83 -11.63
C ARG A 80 -0.56 6.88 -11.35
N ALA A 81 0.61 6.44 -10.90
CA ALA A 81 1.74 7.33 -10.73
C ALA A 81 2.07 8.05 -12.06
N THR A 82 2.33 9.34 -12.00
CA THR A 82 2.83 10.07 -13.18
C THR A 82 4.21 9.55 -13.60
N PRO A 83 4.70 9.82 -14.84
CA PRO A 83 6.01 9.38 -15.27
C PRO A 83 7.17 9.85 -14.37
N ASP A 84 7.03 11.01 -13.72
CA ASP A 84 7.99 11.52 -12.74
C ASP A 84 7.88 10.78 -11.38
N THR A 85 6.67 10.46 -10.95
CA THR A 85 6.41 9.81 -9.66
C THR A 85 6.73 8.32 -9.68
N SER A 86 6.43 7.63 -10.78
CA SER A 86 6.60 6.18 -10.90
C SER A 86 8.00 5.69 -10.49
N PRO A 87 9.12 6.25 -10.98
CA PRO A 87 10.45 5.81 -10.57
C PRO A 87 10.76 6.13 -9.10
N LYS A 88 10.34 7.31 -8.59
CA LYS A 88 10.57 7.68 -7.19
C LYS A 88 9.82 6.76 -6.23
N PHE A 89 8.58 6.43 -6.57
CA PHE A 89 7.72 5.58 -5.79
C PHE A 89 8.19 4.12 -5.79
N ALA A 90 8.63 3.62 -6.95
CA ALA A 90 9.27 2.30 -7.04
C ALA A 90 10.56 2.25 -6.20
N HIS A 91 11.38 3.30 -6.25
CA HIS A 91 12.59 3.39 -5.45
C HIS A 91 12.30 3.40 -3.94
N LEU A 92 11.33 4.20 -3.49
CA LEU A 92 10.87 4.21 -2.10
C LEU A 92 10.38 2.82 -1.66
N SER A 93 9.54 2.17 -2.47
CA SER A 93 9.05 0.82 -2.17
C SER A 93 10.19 -0.20 -2.08
N GLN A 94 11.21 -0.09 -2.94
CA GLN A 94 12.37 -0.97 -2.91
C GLN A 94 13.25 -0.73 -1.67
N GLN A 95 13.49 0.53 -1.30
CA GLN A 95 14.23 0.85 -0.08
C GLN A 95 13.50 0.33 1.16
N LEU A 96 12.17 0.52 1.23
CA LEU A 96 11.34 0.00 2.31
C LEU A 96 11.41 -1.52 2.37
N ALA A 97 11.30 -2.22 1.24
CA ALA A 97 11.47 -3.67 1.18
C ALA A 97 12.82 -4.12 1.71
N GLN A 98 13.92 -3.47 1.30
CA GLN A 98 15.27 -3.81 1.75
C GLN A 98 15.49 -3.54 3.24
N LEU A 99 14.99 -2.43 3.75
CA LEU A 99 15.19 -2.05 5.15
C LEU A 99 14.34 -2.88 6.11
N THR A 100 13.12 -3.20 5.70
CA THR A 100 12.18 -4.00 6.50
C THR A 100 12.36 -5.50 6.30
N ASP A 101 13.01 -5.90 5.20
CA ASP A 101 13.07 -7.28 4.68
C ASP A 101 11.68 -7.88 4.38
N ILE A 102 10.71 -7.03 4.06
CA ILE A 102 9.36 -7.42 3.65
C ILE A 102 9.31 -7.38 2.12
N THR A 103 8.82 -8.45 1.50
CA THR A 103 8.72 -8.51 0.03
C THR A 103 7.73 -7.46 -0.48
N ALA A 104 8.22 -6.52 -1.30
CA ALA A 104 7.33 -5.64 -2.06
C ALA A 104 6.56 -6.47 -3.08
N PRO A 105 5.23 -6.32 -3.20
CA PRO A 105 4.49 -7.01 -4.25
C PRO A 105 4.90 -6.53 -5.64
N ASP A 106 5.07 -7.47 -6.57
CA ASP A 106 5.49 -7.21 -7.96
C ASP A 106 4.58 -6.26 -8.75
N SER A 107 3.32 -6.12 -8.30
CA SER A 107 2.34 -5.23 -8.90
C SER A 107 1.50 -4.53 -7.83
N ASN A 108 2.07 -3.52 -7.19
CA ASN A 108 1.26 -2.65 -6.33
C ASN A 108 0.35 -1.78 -7.20
N VAL A 109 -0.91 -2.19 -7.33
CA VAL A 109 -1.97 -1.30 -7.83
C VAL A 109 -2.16 -0.20 -6.79
N SER A 110 -1.58 0.97 -7.06
CA SER A 110 -1.80 2.15 -6.22
C SER A 110 -3.29 2.46 -6.21
N HIS A 111 -3.89 2.49 -5.03
CA HIS A 111 -5.30 2.77 -4.87
C HIS A 111 -5.60 3.42 -3.52
N VAL A 112 -6.75 4.07 -3.44
CA VAL A 112 -7.35 4.51 -2.18
C VAL A 112 -8.59 3.67 -1.96
N THR A 113 -8.60 2.87 -0.89
CA THR A 113 -9.82 2.19 -0.44
C THR A 113 -10.77 3.23 0.15
N LEU A 114 -11.99 3.27 -0.39
CA LEU A 114 -13.07 4.12 0.12
C LEU A 114 -13.94 3.37 1.13
N ALA A 115 -14.17 2.07 0.90
CA ALA A 115 -14.96 1.23 1.79
C ALA A 115 -14.57 -0.25 1.66
N TYR A 116 -14.77 -1.00 2.74
CA TYR A 116 -14.76 -2.47 2.73
C TYR A 116 -16.19 -3.01 2.75
N LEU A 117 -16.42 -4.07 1.99
CA LEU A 117 -17.68 -4.77 1.86
C LEU A 117 -17.70 -5.94 2.85
N LEU A 118 -18.84 -6.15 3.53
CA LEU A 118 -19.02 -7.27 4.46
C LEU A 118 -19.35 -8.59 3.75
N ARG A 119 -19.76 -8.52 2.48
CA ARG A 119 -20.10 -9.65 1.61
C ARG A 119 -19.90 -9.25 0.16
N ASP A 120 -19.95 -10.23 -0.73
CA ASP A 120 -20.02 -9.97 -2.16
C ASP A 120 -21.31 -9.21 -2.50
N PRO A 121 -21.22 -8.13 -3.29
CA PRO A 121 -22.39 -7.44 -3.79
C PRO A 121 -23.10 -8.34 -4.81
N THR A 122 -24.43 -8.29 -4.81
CA THR A 122 -25.21 -8.85 -5.92
C THR A 122 -24.87 -8.09 -7.22
N PRO A 123 -25.15 -8.66 -8.41
CA PRO A 123 -24.86 -7.98 -9.67
C PRO A 123 -25.46 -6.56 -9.75
N LYS A 124 -26.70 -6.40 -9.28
CA LYS A 124 -27.37 -5.10 -9.22
C LYS A 124 -26.65 -4.12 -8.28
N GLU A 125 -26.27 -4.56 -7.08
CA GLU A 125 -25.54 -3.71 -6.14
C GLU A 125 -24.16 -3.32 -6.69
N ALA A 126 -23.49 -4.21 -7.42
CA ALA A 126 -22.22 -3.90 -8.07
C ALA A 126 -22.38 -2.82 -9.15
N ASP A 127 -23.45 -2.88 -9.95
CA ASP A 127 -23.76 -1.87 -10.96
C ASP A 127 -24.12 -0.52 -10.33
N ASP A 128 -24.93 -0.51 -9.26
CA ASP A 128 -25.31 0.70 -8.52
C ASP A 128 -24.07 1.35 -7.87
N LEU A 129 -23.20 0.57 -7.25
CA LEU A 129 -21.93 1.03 -6.68
C LEU A 129 -21.00 1.59 -7.75
N LYS A 130 -20.93 0.92 -8.90
CA LYS A 130 -20.12 1.40 -10.03
C LYS A 130 -20.62 2.76 -10.52
N ALA A 131 -21.92 2.90 -10.76
CA ALA A 131 -22.51 4.15 -11.22
C ALA A 131 -22.30 5.29 -10.22
N LEU A 132 -22.44 5.00 -8.91
CA LEU A 132 -22.18 5.97 -7.85
C LEU A 132 -20.74 6.48 -7.91
N VAL A 133 -19.76 5.58 -7.91
CA VAL A 133 -18.34 5.95 -7.93
C VAL A 133 -17.97 6.67 -9.23
N GLU A 134 -18.43 6.21 -10.39
CA GLU A 134 -18.21 6.89 -11.67
C GLU A 134 -18.77 8.32 -11.67
N SER A 135 -19.95 8.55 -11.07
CA SER A 135 -20.55 9.88 -10.95
C SER A 135 -19.74 10.84 -10.09
N HIS A 136 -19.06 10.32 -9.07
CA HIS A 136 -18.15 11.08 -8.21
C HIS A 136 -16.81 11.33 -8.90
N LEU A 137 -16.24 10.32 -9.58
CA LEU A 137 -14.99 10.43 -10.33
C LEU A 137 -15.09 11.41 -11.50
N ALA A 138 -16.26 11.55 -12.12
CA ALA A 138 -16.50 12.55 -13.16
C ALA A 138 -16.27 14.00 -12.70
N LYS A 139 -16.31 14.25 -11.38
CA LYS A 139 -16.11 15.57 -10.76
C LYS A 139 -14.80 15.67 -9.98
N ALA A 140 -14.04 14.58 -9.88
CA ALA A 140 -12.80 14.54 -9.12
C ALA A 140 -11.67 15.26 -9.86
N LEU A 141 -10.70 15.78 -9.11
CA LEU A 141 -9.45 16.28 -9.68
C LEU A 141 -8.74 15.16 -10.43
N GLU A 142 -8.22 15.48 -11.61
CA GLU A 142 -7.54 14.51 -12.46
C GLU A 142 -6.18 14.09 -11.87
N ILE A 143 -5.54 14.98 -11.11
CA ILE A 143 -4.24 14.75 -10.46
C ILE A 143 -4.36 15.02 -8.96
N VAL A 144 -3.82 14.09 -8.16
CA VAL A 144 -3.68 14.19 -6.71
C VAL A 144 -2.20 14.17 -6.36
N GLU A 145 -1.77 15.06 -5.48
CA GLU A 145 -0.39 15.14 -5.02
C GLU A 145 -0.30 14.77 -3.55
N LEU A 146 0.69 13.93 -3.21
CA LEU A 146 1.06 13.69 -1.83
C LEU A 146 2.06 14.78 -1.40
N PRO A 147 1.72 15.57 -0.37
CA PRO A 147 2.57 16.65 0.09
C PRO A 147 3.86 16.12 0.73
N THR A 148 4.87 17.01 0.79
CA THR A 148 6.12 16.88 1.55
C THR A 148 5.91 16.87 3.05
#